data_AF-A0A2T0BCP0-F1
#
_entry.id   AF-A0A2T0BCP0-F1
#
_cell.length_a   1.000
_cell.length_b   1.000
_cell.length_c   1.000
_cell.angle_alpha   90.00
_cell.angle_beta   90.00
_cell.angle_gamma   90.00
#
_symmetry.space_group_name_H-M   'P 1'
#
loop_
_entity.id
_entity.type
_entity.pdbx_description
1 polymer ?
#
loop_
_entity_poly.entity_id
_entity_poly.type
_entity_poly.pdbx_seq_one_letter_code
_entity_poly.pdbx_strand_id
1 'polypeptide(L)'
;MCRDVIKNITNKEPISYTRLPGGSTNLVASKKNLTLIKEALNNKDIKCVDWNVCSGDADSHEVAVEKIKRNVEDQCKNKKFAVVLMHDTYYKHFTVESLPEIIAYLKTQKFTFRTFEDLTETEKKEMINLGIIK
;
A
#
# COMPACT_ATOMS: atom_id res chain seq x y z
N MET A 1 -10.42 -18.39 4.19
CA MET A 1 -9.04 -18.90 4.09
C MET A 1 -8.02 -17.86 4.55
N CYS A 2 -7.67 -16.80 3.80
CA CYS A 2 -6.61 -15.86 4.23
C CYS A 2 -6.92 -15.11 5.54
N ARG A 3 -8.15 -14.62 5.70
CA ARG A 3 -8.58 -13.93 6.94
C ARG A 3 -8.51 -14.87 8.16
N ASP A 4 -8.94 -16.12 7.99
CA ASP A 4 -8.91 -17.12 9.06
C ASP A 4 -7.46 -17.46 9.45
N VAL A 5 -6.56 -17.59 8.47
CA VAL A 5 -5.12 -17.80 8.73
C VAL A 5 -4.52 -16.62 9.49
N ILE A 6 -4.79 -15.38 9.08
CA ILE A 6 -4.30 -14.18 9.78
C ILE A 6 -4.84 -14.17 11.21
N LYS A 7 -6.13 -14.45 11.41
CA LYS A 7 -6.75 -14.51 12.74
C LYS A 7 -6.09 -15.56 13.63
N ASN A 8 -5.84 -16.76 13.10
CA ASN A 8 -5.25 -17.86 13.85
C ASN A 8 -3.79 -17.59 14.25
N ILE A 9 -3.01 -16.92 13.40
CA ILE A 9 -1.60 -16.60 13.68
C ILE A 9 -1.48 -15.41 14.64
N THR A 10 -2.29 -14.37 14.42
CA THR A 10 -2.16 -13.10 15.16
C THR A 10 -3.04 -13.02 16.40
N ASN A 11 -4.01 -13.94 16.56
CA ASN A 11 -5.08 -13.88 17.55
C ASN A 11 -5.90 -12.57 17.52
N LYS A 12 -5.96 -11.90 16.36
CA LYS A 12 -6.71 -10.66 16.14
C LYS A 12 -7.61 -10.78 14.94
N GLU A 13 -8.75 -10.08 14.97
CA GLU A 13 -9.59 -9.96 13.77
C GLU A 13 -8.83 -9.16 12.69
N PRO A 14 -8.71 -9.67 11.46
CA PRO A 14 -8.06 -8.92 10.39
C PRO A 14 -8.88 -7.68 10.05
N ILE A 15 -8.20 -6.56 9.89
CA ILE A 15 -8.81 -5.31 9.43
C ILE A 15 -9.56 -5.50 8.10
N SER A 16 -10.56 -4.65 7.86
CA SER A 16 -11.41 -4.73 6.67
C SER A 16 -10.81 -4.00 5.46
N TYR A 17 -9.52 -4.24 5.22
CA TYR A 17 -8.80 -3.74 4.06
C TYR A 17 -8.08 -4.88 3.35
N THR A 18 -8.01 -4.78 2.03
CA THR A 18 -7.22 -5.69 1.20
C THR A 18 -6.59 -4.94 0.04
N ARG A 19 -5.54 -5.51 -0.54
CA ARG A 19 -4.96 -5.03 -1.80
C ARG A 19 -5.08 -6.14 -2.83
N LEU A 20 -5.65 -5.81 -3.99
CA LEU A 20 -5.70 -6.76 -5.09
C LEU A 20 -4.29 -7.00 -5.65
N PRO A 21 -3.92 -8.25 -6.00
CA PRO A 21 -2.66 -8.52 -6.68
C PRO A 21 -2.54 -7.66 -7.94
N GLY A 22 -1.42 -6.93 -8.08
CA GLY A 22 -1.20 -5.99 -9.19
C GLY A 22 -2.03 -4.71 -9.13
N GLY A 23 -2.80 -4.47 -8.07
CA GLY A 23 -3.66 -3.30 -7.89
C GLY A 23 -5.07 -3.47 -8.45
N SER A 24 -5.96 -2.55 -8.08
CA SER A 24 -7.39 -2.64 -8.41
C SER A 24 -7.75 -2.40 -9.88
N THR A 25 -6.76 -1.98 -10.67
CA THR A 25 -6.83 -1.70 -12.11
C THR A 25 -5.80 -2.49 -12.90
N ASN A 26 -5.33 -3.63 -12.37
CA ASN A 26 -4.38 -4.48 -13.09
C ASN A 26 -4.93 -4.95 -14.45
N LEU A 27 -4.02 -5.33 -15.34
CA LEU A 27 -4.36 -5.80 -16.68
C LEU A 27 -4.37 -7.34 -16.79
N VAL A 28 -4.09 -8.04 -15.68
CA VAL A 28 -4.03 -9.51 -15.64
C VAL A 28 -5.44 -10.10 -15.63
N ALA A 29 -6.36 -9.50 -14.87
CA ALA A 29 -7.76 -9.87 -14.84
C ALA A 29 -8.61 -8.97 -15.77
N SER A 30 -9.72 -9.51 -16.28
CA SER A 30 -10.66 -8.72 -17.07
C SER A 30 -11.29 -7.60 -16.23
N LYS A 31 -11.60 -6.46 -16.85
CA LYS A 31 -12.28 -5.34 -16.17
C LYS A 31 -13.58 -5.78 -15.49
N LYS A 32 -14.35 -6.66 -16.15
CA LYS A 32 -15.59 -7.24 -15.60
C LYS A 32 -15.30 -8.02 -14.30
N ASN A 33 -14.29 -8.86 -14.29
CA ASN A 33 -13.94 -9.64 -13.10
C ASN A 33 -13.43 -8.74 -11.98
N LEU A 34 -12.62 -7.72 -12.28
CA LEU A 34 -12.16 -6.76 -11.28
C LEU A 34 -13.33 -5.98 -10.67
N THR A 35 -14.32 -5.59 -11.45
CA THR A 35 -15.55 -4.97 -10.94
C THR A 35 -16.29 -5.91 -10.00
N LEU A 36 -16.56 -7.16 -10.43
CA LEU A 36 -17.26 -8.15 -9.61
C LEU A 36 -16.51 -8.46 -8.30
N ILE A 37 -15.18 -8.54 -8.34
CA ILE A 37 -14.36 -8.76 -7.14
C ILE A 37 -14.50 -7.58 -6.17
N LYS A 38 -14.40 -6.34 -6.68
CA LYS A 38 -14.54 -5.14 -5.85
C LYS A 38 -15.93 -5.03 -5.23
N GLU A 39 -16.98 -5.33 -5.99
CA GLU A 39 -18.36 -5.38 -5.50
C GLU A 39 -18.53 -6.44 -4.40
N ALA A 40 -17.98 -7.65 -4.62
CA ALA A 40 -18.05 -8.73 -3.63
C ALA A 40 -17.29 -8.41 -2.33
N LEU A 41 -16.18 -7.65 -2.42
CA LEU A 41 -15.44 -7.17 -1.25
C LEU A 41 -16.21 -6.05 -0.53
N ASN A 42 -16.77 -5.09 -1.27
CA ASN A 42 -17.59 -4.02 -0.72
C ASN A 42 -18.85 -4.53 -0.01
N ASN A 43 -19.52 -5.56 -0.54
CA ASN A 43 -20.65 -6.21 0.11
C ASN A 43 -20.30 -6.93 1.44
N LYS A 44 -19.01 -7.09 1.72
CA LYS A 44 -18.48 -7.65 2.97
C LYS A 44 -17.81 -6.59 3.84
N ASP A 45 -18.01 -5.30 3.52
CA ASP A 45 -17.36 -4.15 4.15
C ASP A 45 -15.82 -4.19 4.08
N ILE A 46 -15.25 -4.91 3.11
CA ILE A 46 -13.80 -4.97 2.88
C ILE A 46 -13.43 -3.98 1.77
N LYS A 47 -12.58 -3.01 2.09
CA LYS A 47 -12.13 -1.97 1.15
C LYS A 47 -10.86 -2.36 0.41
N CYS A 48 -10.82 -2.06 -0.88
CA CYS A 48 -9.60 -2.26 -1.69
C CYS A 48 -8.69 -1.03 -1.55
N VAL A 49 -7.40 -1.26 -1.36
CA VAL A 49 -6.39 -0.21 -1.17
C VAL A 49 -5.27 -0.32 -2.20
N ASP A 50 -5.14 0.71 -3.03
CA ASP A 50 -4.03 0.88 -3.97
C ASP A 50 -2.88 1.70 -3.33
N TRP A 51 -2.09 2.38 -4.15
CA TRP A 51 -0.97 3.22 -3.74
C TRP A 51 -0.87 4.41 -4.70
N ASN A 52 -0.23 5.49 -4.27
CA ASN A 52 0.02 6.67 -5.08
C ASN A 52 1.51 7.07 -5.13
N VAL A 53 2.37 6.27 -4.49
CA VAL A 53 3.82 6.35 -4.54
C VAL A 53 4.35 4.94 -4.78
N CYS A 54 5.11 4.75 -5.86
CA CYS A 54 5.74 3.47 -6.19
C CYS A 54 7.23 3.52 -5.84
N SER A 55 7.71 2.63 -4.97
CA SER A 55 9.15 2.56 -4.68
C SER A 55 9.97 2.03 -5.87
N GLY A 56 9.32 1.31 -6.80
CA GLY A 56 9.99 0.64 -7.92
C GLY A 56 10.79 -0.59 -7.49
N ASP A 57 10.64 -1.05 -6.24
CA ASP A 57 11.36 -2.22 -5.73
C ASP A 57 10.97 -3.53 -6.44
N ALA A 58 9.79 -3.57 -7.07
CA ALA A 58 9.29 -4.68 -7.86
C ALA A 58 9.73 -4.67 -9.35
N ASP A 59 10.47 -3.64 -9.81
CA ASP A 59 10.87 -3.50 -11.22
C ASP A 59 11.78 -4.64 -11.71
N SER A 60 12.54 -5.25 -10.80
CA SER A 60 13.46 -6.34 -11.10
C SER A 60 13.67 -7.21 -9.86
N HIS A 61 14.50 -8.25 -9.95
CA HIS A 61 14.80 -9.11 -8.80
C HIS A 61 15.41 -8.32 -7.64
N GLU A 62 16.46 -7.54 -7.93
CA GLU A 62 17.16 -6.66 -6.99
C GLU A 62 17.21 -5.23 -7.53
N VAL A 63 16.85 -4.28 -6.68
CA VAL A 63 16.88 -2.85 -7.02
C VAL A 63 17.74 -2.14 -5.99
N ALA A 64 18.71 -1.34 -6.45
CA ALA A 64 19.61 -0.63 -5.56
C ALA A 64 18.85 0.30 -4.59
N VAL A 65 19.30 0.32 -3.33
CA VAL A 65 18.77 1.16 -2.24
C VAL A 65 18.55 2.61 -2.69
N GLU A 66 19.54 3.18 -3.38
CA GLU A 66 19.50 4.58 -3.84
C GLU A 66 18.36 4.83 -4.85
N LYS A 67 18.05 3.86 -5.73
CA LYS A 67 16.93 3.98 -6.67
C LYS A 67 15.59 3.93 -5.93
N ILE A 68 15.45 3.02 -4.96
CA ILE A 68 14.23 2.89 -4.14
C ILE A 68 13.98 4.19 -3.37
N LYS A 69 15.01 4.71 -2.69
CA LYS A 69 14.95 5.98 -1.95
C LYS A 69 14.53 7.13 -2.85
N ARG A 70 15.27 7.35 -3.96
CA ARG A 70 14.99 8.44 -4.90
C ARG A 70 13.55 8.40 -5.42
N ASN A 71 13.07 7.21 -5.80
CA ASN A 71 11.70 7.05 -6.29
C ASN A 71 10.66 7.50 -5.25
N VAL A 72 10.85 7.15 -3.98
CA VAL A 72 9.95 7.55 -2.90
C VAL A 72 10.05 9.05 -2.63
N GLU A 73 11.25 9.60 -2.52
CA GLU A 73 11.48 11.03 -2.27
C GLU A 73 10.86 11.91 -3.36
N ASP A 74 11.14 11.60 -4.64
CA ASP A 74 10.66 12.37 -5.78
C ASP A 74 9.14 12.35 -5.88
N GLN A 75 8.52 11.20 -5.63
CA GLN A 75 7.06 11.06 -5.69
C GLN A 75 6.37 11.62 -4.44
N CYS A 76 6.99 11.58 -3.26
CA CYS A 76 6.45 12.20 -2.06
C CYS A 76 6.55 13.73 -2.07
N LYS A 77 7.44 14.29 -2.90
CA LYS A 77 7.58 15.74 -3.04
C LYS A 77 6.23 16.40 -3.36
N ASN A 78 5.85 17.39 -2.55
CA ASN A 78 4.59 18.13 -2.64
C ASN A 78 3.31 17.31 -2.42
N LYS A 79 3.39 16.04 -1.99
CA LYS A 79 2.21 15.27 -1.57
C LYS A 79 1.87 15.57 -0.12
N LYS A 80 0.58 15.70 0.18
CA LYS A 80 0.06 15.75 1.56
C LYS A 80 -0.32 14.37 2.11
N PHE A 81 -0.62 13.44 1.20
CA PHE A 81 -1.02 12.08 1.52
C PHE A 81 -0.26 11.10 0.62
N ALA A 82 0.47 10.18 1.23
CA ALA A 82 1.27 9.19 0.53
C ALA A 82 0.96 7.79 1.04
N VAL A 83 0.61 6.90 0.12
CA VAL A 83 0.58 5.45 0.34
C VAL A 83 1.64 4.85 -0.55
N VAL A 84 2.73 4.42 0.08
CA VAL A 84 3.92 3.91 -0.60
C VAL A 84 3.80 2.40 -0.78
N LEU A 85 3.96 1.92 -2.02
CA LEU A 85 4.06 0.49 -2.30
C LEU A 85 5.52 0.03 -2.16
N MET A 86 5.71 -0.97 -1.30
CA MET A 86 6.96 -1.67 -1.04
C MET A 86 6.67 -3.15 -0.78
N HIS A 87 7.68 -4.00 -0.90
CA HIS A 87 7.61 -5.44 -0.70
C HIS A 87 8.69 -5.89 0.30
N ASP A 88 8.31 -6.81 1.20
CA ASP A 88 9.14 -7.37 2.27
C ASP A 88 9.46 -8.86 2.04
N THR A 89 9.42 -9.29 0.78
CA THR A 89 9.73 -10.68 0.42
C THR A 89 11.23 -10.99 0.52
N TYR A 90 11.59 -12.28 0.53
CA TYR A 90 12.98 -12.75 0.67
C TYR A 90 14.00 -12.04 -0.25
N TYR A 91 13.61 -11.74 -1.49
CA TYR A 91 14.50 -11.11 -2.48
C TYR A 91 14.53 -9.57 -2.41
N LYS A 92 13.83 -8.96 -1.45
CA LYS A 92 13.67 -7.49 -1.32
C LYS A 92 14.44 -6.92 -0.13
N HIS A 93 15.60 -7.47 0.17
CA HIS A 93 16.47 -7.00 1.26
C HIS A 93 16.88 -5.52 1.08
N PHE A 94 17.15 -5.07 -0.15
CA PHE A 94 17.42 -3.66 -0.42
C PHE A 94 16.24 -2.72 -0.12
N THR A 95 14.98 -3.20 -0.17
CA THR A 95 13.83 -2.42 0.31
C THR A 95 13.95 -2.18 1.81
N VAL A 96 14.27 -3.23 2.58
CA VAL A 96 14.47 -3.12 4.04
C VAL A 96 15.65 -2.19 4.37
N GLU A 97 16.76 -2.33 3.65
CA GLU A 97 17.94 -1.46 3.82
C GLU A 97 17.65 0.02 3.52
N SER A 98 16.71 0.32 2.62
CA SER A 98 16.33 1.71 2.28
C SER A 98 15.42 2.39 3.31
N LEU A 99 14.73 1.63 4.17
CA LEU A 99 13.71 2.16 5.09
C LEU A 99 14.23 3.24 6.05
N PRO A 100 15.41 3.12 6.68
CA PRO A 100 15.88 4.13 7.63
C PRO A 100 15.98 5.54 7.03
N GLU A 101 16.55 5.65 5.82
CA GLU A 101 16.69 6.92 5.12
C GLU A 101 15.35 7.46 4.63
N ILE A 102 14.49 6.60 4.07
CA ILE A 102 13.14 6.98 3.63
C ILE A 102 12.31 7.51 4.81
N ILE A 103 12.36 6.82 5.96
CA ILE A 103 11.65 7.24 7.17
C ILE A 103 12.19 8.58 7.67
N ALA A 104 13.51 8.76 7.68
CA ALA A 104 14.14 10.03 8.08
C ALA A 104 13.69 11.17 7.16
N TYR A 105 13.77 10.98 5.84
CA TYR A 105 13.30 11.95 4.85
C TYR A 105 11.84 12.33 5.07
N LEU A 106 10.92 11.36 5.16
CA LEU A 106 9.49 11.63 5.33
C LEU A 106 9.20 12.40 6.63
N LYS A 107 9.92 12.10 7.72
CA LYS A 107 9.84 12.89 8.96
C LYS A 107 10.35 14.33 8.78
N THR A 108 11.42 14.56 8.01
CA THR A 108 11.88 15.93 7.69
C THR A 108 10.83 16.72 6.91
N GLN A 109 10.09 16.03 6.03
CA GLN A 109 8.97 16.58 5.27
C GLN A 109 7.66 16.67 6.09
N LYS A 110 7.73 16.41 7.40
CA LYS A 110 6.60 16.50 8.35
C LYS A 110 5.47 15.51 8.10
N PHE A 111 5.73 14.39 7.41
CA PHE A 111 4.77 13.30 7.34
C PHE A 111 4.59 12.63 8.71
N THR A 112 3.37 12.20 8.98
CA THR A 112 3.03 11.32 10.10
C THR A 112 2.70 9.94 9.54
N PHE A 113 3.30 8.90 10.12
CA PHE A 113 3.02 7.51 9.73
C PHE A 113 1.72 7.04 10.36
N ARG A 114 0.88 6.38 9.57
CA ARG A 114 -0.41 5.80 9.99
C ARG A 114 -0.43 4.32 9.64
N THR A 115 -1.11 3.55 10.49
CA THR A 115 -1.64 2.24 10.10
C THR A 115 -3.06 2.42 9.56
N PHE A 116 -3.61 1.41 8.88
CA PHE A 116 -5.01 1.43 8.46
C PHE A 116 -6.00 1.33 9.64
N GLU A 117 -5.54 0.89 10.81
CA GLU A 117 -6.34 0.88 12.05
C GLU A 117 -6.49 2.30 12.62
N ASP A 118 -5.46 3.14 12.48
CA ASP A 118 -5.37 4.47 13.09
C ASP A 118 -5.82 5.62 12.16
N LEU A 119 -6.46 5.32 11.04
CA LEU A 119 -6.95 6.35 10.11
C LEU A 119 -8.15 7.09 10.69
N THR A 120 -8.05 8.42 10.71
CA THR A 120 -9.19 9.31 10.99
C THR A 120 -10.19 9.29 9.84
N GLU A 121 -11.44 9.67 10.12
CA GLU A 121 -12.47 9.78 9.07
C GLU A 121 -12.10 10.79 7.98
N THR A 122 -11.37 11.85 8.32
CA THR A 122 -10.87 12.84 7.35
C THR A 122 -9.81 12.21 6.44
N GLU A 123 -8.86 11.47 6.99
CA GLU A 123 -7.83 10.76 6.20
C GLU A 123 -8.48 9.69 5.31
N LYS A 124 -9.46 8.93 5.80
CA LYS A 124 -10.21 7.95 4.99
C LYS A 124 -10.93 8.61 3.82
N LYS A 125 -11.63 9.73 4.04
CA LYS A 125 -12.29 10.50 2.98
C LYS A 125 -11.31 10.99 1.94
N GLU A 126 -10.16 11.51 2.38
CA GLU A 126 -9.11 11.95 1.46
C GLU A 126 -8.57 10.78 0.61
N MET A 127 -8.34 9.61 1.22
CA MET A 127 -7.93 8.41 0.48
C MET A 127 -8.97 7.94 -0.54
N ILE A 128 -10.26 8.09 -0.25
CA ILE A 128 -11.34 7.81 -1.21
C ILE A 128 -11.33 8.84 -2.34
N ASN A 129 -11.20 10.13 -2.04
CA ASN A 129 -11.14 11.21 -3.03
C ASN A 129 -9.95 11.06 -3.98
N LEU A 130 -8.80 10.63 -3.45
CA LEU A 130 -7.60 10.31 -4.23
C LEU A 130 -7.72 8.98 -4.99
N GLY A 131 -8.82 8.24 -4.81
CA GLY A 131 -9.05 6.94 -5.43
C GLY A 131 -8.09 5.86 -4.93
N ILE A 132 -7.45 6.03 -3.78
CA ILE A 132 -6.57 5.03 -3.17
C ILE A 132 -7.42 3.94 -2.51
N ILE A 133 -8.52 4.32 -1.85
CA ILE A 133 -9.54 3.39 -1.35
C ILE A 133 -10.67 3.29 -2.39
N LYS A 134 -11.07 2.05 -2.71
CA LYS A 134 -12.20 1.72 -3.59
C LYS A 134 -13.32 0.99 -2.84
#